data_AF-A0A536HYS7-F1
#
_entry.id   AF-A0A536HYS7-F1
#
_cell.length_a   1.000
_cell.length_b   1.000
_cell.length_c   1.000
_cell.angle_alpha   90.00
_cell.angle_beta   90.00
_cell.angle_gamma   90.00
#
_symmetry.space_group_name_H-M   'P 1'
#
loop_
_entity.id
_entity.type
_entity.pdbx_description
1 polymer ?
#
loop_
_entity_poly.entity_id
_entity_poly.type
_entity_poly.pdbx_seq_one_letter_code
_entity_poly.pdbx_strand_id
1 'polypeptide(L)'
;MAVLAGSGIEYLLKHSLVSKGPPVAYLRFPDLLPKLNHGVDPNSFPSGHVLRATLVYGLVLYLSERWDLFGKDTSRLSPVLVLLVLLMGYAVIYLGWHWFSDALGGLLLGLTLLIGMIAYLERKRLVNP
;
A
#
# COMPACT_ATOMS: atom_id res chain seq x y z
N MET A 1 8.04 -11.52 5.12
CA MET A 1 6.95 -12.49 4.80
C MET A 1 5.68 -11.80 4.32
N ALA A 2 5.08 -10.82 5.02
CA ALA A 2 3.84 -10.18 4.52
C ALA A 2 4.00 -9.36 3.24
N VAL A 3 5.13 -8.70 3.01
CA VAL A 3 5.38 -7.99 1.74
C VAL A 3 5.47 -8.97 0.56
N LEU A 4 6.05 -10.16 0.78
CA LEU A 4 6.14 -11.23 -0.23
C LEU A 4 4.77 -11.90 -0.46
N ALA A 5 4.01 -12.16 0.61
CA ALA A 5 2.65 -12.67 0.52
C ALA A 5 1.71 -11.67 -0.18
N GLY A 6 1.85 -10.37 0.12
CA GLY A 6 1.12 -9.30 -0.55
C GLY A 6 1.47 -9.19 -2.02
N SER A 7 2.76 -9.32 -2.37
CA SER A 7 3.20 -9.33 -3.77
C SER A 7 2.66 -10.56 -4.54
N GLY A 8 2.58 -11.72 -3.89
CA GLY A 8 1.98 -12.93 -4.47
C GLY A 8 0.48 -12.81 -4.69
N ILE A 9 -0.27 -12.24 -3.73
CA ILE A 9 -1.70 -11.98 -3.87
C ILE A 9 -1.97 -10.90 -4.92
N GLU A 10 -1.16 -9.84 -4.95
CA GLU A 10 -1.22 -8.79 -5.98
C GLU A 10 -1.03 -9.40 -7.39
N TYR A 11 -0.04 -10.28 -7.55
CA TYR A 11 0.20 -11.00 -8.81
C TYR A 11 -0.99 -11.88 -9.21
N LEU A 12 -1.56 -12.65 -8.28
CA LEU A 12 -2.71 -13.51 -8.54
C LEU A 12 -3.98 -12.72 -8.88
N LEU A 13 -4.23 -11.60 -8.20
CA LEU A 13 -5.35 -10.71 -8.48
C LEU A 13 -5.20 -10.02 -9.83
N LYS A 14 -4.00 -9.53 -10.14
CA LYS A 14 -3.68 -8.99 -11.47
C LYS A 14 -3.78 -10.05 -12.56
N HIS A 15 -3.63 -11.34 -12.26
CA HIS A 15 -3.85 -12.39 -13.27
C HIS A 15 -5.33 -12.77 -13.43
N SER A 16 -6.12 -12.63 -12.36
CA SER A 16 -7.53 -13.04 -12.31
C SER A 16 -8.52 -11.95 -12.73
N LEU A 17 -8.17 -10.67 -12.52
CA LEU A 17 -9.03 -9.52 -12.79
C LEU A 17 -8.49 -8.71 -13.96
N VAL A 18 -9.24 -8.69 -15.06
CA VAL A 18 -8.94 -7.79 -16.19
C VAL A 18 -9.41 -6.38 -15.85
N SER A 19 -8.52 -5.51 -15.37
CA SER A 19 -8.83 -4.11 -15.04
C SER A 19 -7.94 -3.17 -15.83
N LYS A 20 -8.46 -2.56 -16.89
CA LYS A 20 -7.69 -1.60 -17.67
C LYS A 20 -7.49 -0.31 -16.87
N GLY A 21 -6.25 0.17 -16.84
CA GLY A 21 -5.91 1.44 -16.21
C GLY A 21 -6.50 2.64 -16.92
N PRO A 22 -6.36 3.84 -16.33
CA PRO A 22 -6.77 5.08 -16.97
C PRO A 22 -6.09 5.24 -18.34
N PRO A 23 -6.82 5.67 -19.38
CA PRO A 23 -6.22 5.86 -20.70
C PRO A 23 -5.21 7.00 -20.68
N VAL A 24 -4.28 6.99 -21.65
CA VAL A 24 -3.15 7.94 -21.78
C VAL A 24 -3.60 9.42 -21.71
N ALA A 25 -4.83 9.72 -22.13
CA ALA A 25 -5.43 11.05 -22.03
C ALA A 25 -5.54 11.60 -20.59
N TYR A 26 -5.56 10.73 -19.57
CA TYR A 26 -5.60 11.12 -18.16
C TYR A 26 -4.20 11.21 -17.52
N LEU A 27 -3.14 10.80 -18.23
CA LEU A 27 -1.78 10.87 -17.69
C LEU A 27 -1.33 12.32 -17.59
N ARG A 28 -0.90 12.71 -16.39
CA ARG A 28 -0.21 13.99 -16.19
C ARG A 28 1.29 13.82 -16.35
N PHE A 29 1.91 14.78 -17.02
CA PHE A 29 3.36 14.83 -17.26
C PHE A 29 3.94 13.54 -17.87
N PRO A 30 3.36 13.00 -18.97
CA PRO A 30 3.81 11.75 -19.57
C PRO A 30 5.28 11.79 -20.01
N ASP A 31 5.76 12.97 -20.44
CA ASP A 31 7.13 13.16 -20.93
C ASP A 31 8.16 13.38 -19.80
N LEU A 32 7.73 13.82 -18.61
CA LEU A 32 8.61 14.13 -17.48
C LEU A 32 8.88 12.91 -16.60
N LEU A 33 7.91 11.99 -16.49
CA LEU A 33 7.98 10.80 -15.63
C LEU A 33 7.90 9.45 -16.39
N PRO A 34 8.57 9.28 -17.55
CA PRO A 34 8.44 8.05 -18.34
C PRO A 34 9.01 6.82 -17.61
N LYS A 35 9.94 7.01 -16.66
CA LYS A 35 10.55 5.94 -15.85
C LYS A 35 9.78 5.58 -14.58
N LEU A 36 8.81 6.40 -14.16
CA LEU A 36 7.97 6.08 -13.00
C LEU A 36 6.65 5.40 -13.40
N ASN A 37 6.26 5.55 -14.66
CA ASN A 37 5.15 4.81 -15.23
C ASN A 37 5.64 3.40 -15.55
N HIS A 38 5.43 2.46 -14.63
CA HIS A 38 5.66 1.03 -14.91
C HIS A 38 4.72 0.66 -16.05
N GLY A 39 5.25 0.58 -17.27
CA GLY A 39 4.48 0.55 -18.51
C GLY A 39 3.24 -0.30 -18.38
N VAL A 40 2.09 0.33 -18.64
CA VAL A 40 0.71 -0.19 -18.57
C VAL A 40 0.68 -1.71 -18.36
N ASP A 41 0.77 -2.14 -17.10
CA ASP A 41 0.41 -3.49 -16.73
C ASP A 41 -1.00 -3.71 -17.30
N PRO A 42 -1.30 -4.87 -17.93
CA PRO A 42 -2.62 -5.13 -18.49
C PRO A 42 -3.74 -4.88 -17.46
N ASN A 43 -3.39 -5.03 -16.17
CA ASN A 43 -4.28 -4.96 -15.03
C ASN A 43 -3.79 -3.95 -13.96
N SER A 44 -4.58 -2.88 -13.80
CA SER A 44 -4.32 -1.75 -12.90
C SER A 44 -4.91 -1.93 -11.49
N PHE A 45 -5.79 -2.92 -11.31
CA PHE A 45 -6.35 -3.27 -10.00
C PHE A 45 -5.63 -4.49 -9.39
N PRO A 46 -5.34 -4.48 -8.08
CA PRO A 46 -5.32 -3.33 -7.17
C PRO A 46 -4.03 -2.50 -7.32
N SER A 47 -4.00 -1.29 -6.76
CA SER A 47 -2.79 -0.46 -6.79
C SER A 47 -1.70 -1.01 -5.86
N GLY A 48 -0.62 -1.51 -6.46
CA GLY A 48 0.57 -1.98 -5.73
C GLY A 48 1.28 -0.89 -4.92
N HIS A 49 1.29 0.37 -5.40
CA HIS A 49 1.86 1.50 -4.66
C HIS A 49 1.13 1.76 -3.35
N VAL A 50 -0.21 1.81 -3.40
CA VAL A 50 -1.04 2.04 -2.21
C VAL A 50 -0.95 0.85 -1.26
N LEU A 51 -0.96 -0.39 -1.78
CA LEU A 51 -0.76 -1.60 -0.98
C LEU A 51 0.57 -1.57 -0.21
N ARG A 52 1.68 -1.30 -0.90
CA ARG A 52 3.02 -1.28 -0.30
C ARG A 52 3.17 -0.14 0.69
N ALA A 53 2.67 1.05 0.36
CA ALA A 53 2.66 2.19 1.29
C ALA A 53 1.90 1.85 2.58
N THR A 54 0.71 1.24 2.46
CA THR A 54 -0.10 0.80 3.61
C THR A 54 0.66 -0.21 4.48
N LEU A 55 1.27 -1.23 3.85
CA LEU A 55 2.04 -2.24 4.58
C LEU A 55 3.26 -1.66 5.29
N VAL A 56 4.07 -0.86 4.59
CA VAL A 56 5.32 -0.31 5.12
C VAL A 56 5.04 0.70 6.23
N TYR A 57 4.22 1.72 5.96
CA TYR A 57 3.95 2.76 6.95
C TYR A 57 3.15 2.23 8.14
N GLY A 58 2.20 1.32 7.90
CA GLY A 58 1.47 0.67 8.98
C GLY A 58 2.36 -0.22 9.85
N LEU A 59 3.34 -0.93 9.27
CA LEU A 59 4.30 -1.70 10.04
C LEU A 59 5.25 -0.81 10.85
N VAL A 60 5.71 0.30 10.27
CA VAL A 60 6.53 1.29 10.98
C VAL A 60 5.77 1.84 12.17
N LEU A 61 4.50 2.21 12.00
CA LEU A 61 3.64 2.66 13.10
C LEU A 61 3.56 1.61 14.20
N TYR A 62 3.21 0.37 13.85
CA TYR A 62 3.10 -0.73 14.80
C TYR A 62 4.39 -0.99 15.58
N LEU A 63 5.54 -1.06 14.89
CA LEU A 63 6.84 -1.29 15.54
C LEU A 63 7.26 -0.10 16.42
N SER A 64 6.94 1.12 15.98
CA SER A 64 7.24 2.34 16.76
C SER A 64 6.47 2.38 18.07
N GLU A 65 5.18 2.03 18.06
CA GLU A 65 4.34 1.90 19.25
C GLU A 65 4.78 0.75 20.14
N ARG A 66 5.13 -0.39 19.53
CA ARG A 66 5.48 -1.61 20.27
C ARG A 66 6.80 -1.51 21.02
N TRP A 67 7.81 -0.84 20.46
CA TRP A 67 9.13 -0.70 21.08
C TRP A 67 9.38 0.66 21.71
N ASP A 68 8.35 1.50 21.81
CA ASP A 68 8.44 2.86 22.33
C ASP A 68 9.59 3.66 21.68
N LEU A 69 9.82 3.45 20.38
CA LEU A 69 11.01 3.98 19.68
C LEU A 69 11.08 5.51 19.72
N PHE A 70 9.93 6.17 19.87
CA PHE A 70 9.82 7.62 19.91
C PHE A 70 9.15 8.14 21.21
N GLY A 71 8.99 7.30 22.23
CA GLY A 71 8.41 7.72 23.51
C GLY A 71 7.00 8.33 23.36
N LYS A 72 6.77 9.43 24.08
CA LYS A 72 5.52 10.23 24.04
C LYS A 72 5.16 10.77 22.65
N ASP A 73 6.12 10.83 21.72
CA ASP A 73 5.90 11.34 20.37
C ASP A 73 5.32 10.29 19.41
N THR A 74 5.24 9.02 19.82
CA THR A 74 4.69 7.96 18.96
C THR A 74 3.23 8.22 18.56
N SER A 75 2.44 8.83 19.47
CA SER A 75 1.08 9.29 19.16
C SER A 75 1.02 10.35 18.05
N ARG A 76 2.08 11.16 17.90
CA ARG A 76 2.18 12.19 16.85
C ARG A 76 2.63 11.61 15.51
N LEU A 77 3.26 10.43 15.51
CA LEU A 77 3.71 9.75 14.30
C LEU A 77 2.55 9.11 13.53
N SER A 78 1.50 8.68 14.24
CA SER A 78 0.28 8.09 13.66
C SER A 78 -0.36 8.96 12.56
N PRO A 79 -0.74 10.24 12.79
CA PRO A 79 -1.36 11.05 11.75
C PRO A 79 -0.43 11.31 10.56
N VAL A 80 0.89 11.39 10.78
CA VAL A 80 1.88 11.60 9.71
C VAL A 80 1.93 10.38 8.78
N LEU A 81 2.01 9.18 9.34
CA LEU A 81 2.07 7.94 8.56
C LEU A 81 0.77 7.68 7.81
N VAL A 82 -0.39 7.97 8.42
CA VAL A 82 -1.69 7.92 7.76
C VAL A 82 -1.74 8.91 6.60
N LEU A 83 -1.28 10.15 6.81
CA LEU A 83 -1.22 11.17 5.77
C LEU A 83 -0.34 10.73 4.60
N LEU A 84 0.79 10.07 4.84
CA LEU A 84 1.65 9.55 3.77
C LEU A 84 0.94 8.49 2.91
N VAL A 85 0.15 7.60 3.50
CA VAL A 85 -0.65 6.62 2.75
C VAL A 85 -1.71 7.33 1.90
N LEU A 86 -2.40 8.32 2.46
CA LEU A 86 -3.39 9.11 1.73
C LEU A 86 -2.77 9.92 0.59
N LEU A 87 -1.62 10.55 0.83
CA LEU A 87 -0.87 11.29 -0.20
C LEU A 87 -0.38 10.36 -1.31
N MET A 88 0.03 9.13 -0.99
CA MET A 88 0.37 8.14 -2.00
C MET A 88 -0.85 7.78 -2.87
N GLY A 89 -2.00 7.52 -2.24
CA GLY A 89 -3.26 7.28 -2.96
C GLY A 89 -3.68 8.45 -3.84
N TYR A 90 -3.57 9.67 -3.32
CA TYR A 90 -3.83 10.89 -4.08
C TYR A 90 -2.86 11.03 -5.26
N ALA A 91 -1.56 10.80 -5.06
CA ALA A 91 -0.54 10.95 -6.10
C ALA A 91 -0.79 10.01 -7.28
N VAL A 92 -1.09 8.73 -7.04
CA VAL A 92 -1.34 7.78 -8.13
C VAL A 92 -2.62 8.08 -8.92
N ILE A 93 -3.64 8.65 -8.26
CA ILE A 93 -4.87 9.11 -8.93
C ILE A 93 -4.60 10.40 -9.70
N TYR A 94 -3.91 11.37 -9.08
CA TYR A 94 -3.60 12.67 -9.68
C TYR A 94 -2.74 12.55 -10.93
N LEU A 95 -1.78 11.62 -10.92
CA LEU A 95 -0.92 11.31 -12.06
C LEU A 95 -1.64 10.51 -13.16
N GLY A 96 -2.85 10.01 -12.88
CA GLY A 96 -3.64 9.21 -13.81
C GLY A 96 -3.11 7.78 -13.98
N TRP A 97 -2.35 7.26 -13.00
CA TRP A 97 -1.80 5.91 -13.07
C TRP A 97 -2.81 4.84 -12.65
N HIS A 98 -3.74 5.20 -11.78
CA HIS A 98 -4.71 4.29 -11.19
C HIS A 98 -6.08 4.97 -11.04
N TRP A 99 -7.15 4.20 -11.19
CA TRP A 99 -8.48 4.65 -10.81
C TRP A 99 -8.60 4.76 -9.28
N PHE A 100 -9.57 5.54 -8.81
CA PHE A 100 -9.88 5.61 -7.37
C PHE A 100 -10.17 4.22 -6.78
N SER A 101 -10.87 3.37 -7.53
CA SER A 101 -11.13 1.98 -7.15
C SER A 101 -9.86 1.16 -6.96
N ASP A 102 -8.83 1.37 -7.79
CA ASP A 102 -7.56 0.66 -7.70
C ASP A 102 -6.79 1.07 -6.45
N ALA A 103 -6.78 2.37 -6.13
CA ALA A 103 -6.20 2.89 -4.91
C ALA A 103 -6.93 2.34 -3.67
N LEU A 104 -8.27 2.35 -3.68
CA LEU A 104 -9.08 1.82 -2.59
C LEU A 104 -8.88 0.31 -2.40
N GLY A 105 -8.81 -0.46 -3.49
CA GLY A 105 -8.50 -1.89 -3.46
C GLY A 105 -7.12 -2.18 -2.89
N GLY A 106 -6.12 -1.38 -3.27
CA GLY A 106 -4.75 -1.46 -2.72
C GLY A 106 -4.72 -1.17 -1.22
N LEU A 107 -5.45 -0.15 -0.77
CA LEU A 107 -5.58 0.21 0.65
C LEU A 107 -6.23 -0.93 1.46
N LEU A 108 -7.38 -1.43 1.01
CA LEU A 108 -8.11 -2.50 1.71
C LEU A 108 -7.28 -3.78 1.81
N LEU A 109 -6.69 -4.22 0.69
CA LEU A 109 -5.82 -5.39 0.67
C LEU A 109 -4.59 -5.20 1.57
N GLY A 110 -3.96 -4.03 1.52
CA GLY A 110 -2.85 -3.67 2.39
C GLY A 110 -3.20 -3.73 3.87
N LEU A 111 -4.37 -3.18 4.27
CA LEU A 111 -4.86 -3.21 5.64
C LEU A 111 -5.16 -4.65 6.11
N THR A 112 -5.82 -5.46 5.28
CA THR A 112 -6.12 -6.86 5.64
C THR A 112 -4.83 -7.64 5.91
N LEU A 113 -3.82 -7.49 5.06
CA LEU A 113 -2.53 -8.15 5.22
C LEU A 113 -1.75 -7.62 6.44
N LEU A 114 -1.79 -6.31 6.68
CA LEU A 114 -1.16 -5.69 7.84
C LEU A 114 -1.77 -6.22 9.15
N ILE A 115 -3.09 -6.17 9.28
CA ILE A 115 -3.82 -6.66 10.45
C ILE A 115 -3.55 -8.15 10.66
N GLY A 116 -3.61 -8.95 9.60
CA GLY A 116 -3.29 -10.38 9.66
C GLY A 116 -1.85 -10.64 10.12
N MET A 117 -0.88 -9.85 9.66
CA MET A 117 0.52 -9.96 10.11
C MET A 117 0.68 -9.57 11.58
N ILE A 118 0.09 -8.46 12.02
CA ILE A 118 0.14 -8.02 13.42
C ILE A 118 -0.49 -9.08 14.33
N ALA A 119 -1.67 -9.59 13.98
CA ALA A 119 -2.35 -10.65 14.73
C ALA A 119 -1.50 -11.92 14.84
N TYR A 120 -0.80 -12.30 13.76
CA TYR A 120 0.12 -13.43 13.78
C TYR A 120 1.34 -13.19 14.69
N LEU A 121 1.92 -11.99 14.64
CA LEU A 121 3.07 -11.60 15.48
C LEU A 121 2.71 -11.57 16.96
N GLU A 122 1.54 -11.04 17.32
CA GLU A 122 1.03 -11.04 18.70
C GLU A 122 0.69 -12.45 19.18
N ARG A 123 0.02 -13.27 18.35
CA ARG A 123 -0.30 -14.66 18.71
C ARG A 123 0.96 -15.48 18.99
N LYS A 124 1.99 -15.38 18.15
CA LYS A 124 3.26 -16.09 18.36
C LYS A 124 3.92 -15.72 19.68
N ARG A 125 3.85 -14.45 20.06
CA ARG A 125 4.38 -13.95 21.33
C ARG A 125 3.63 -14.51 22.53
N LEU A 126 2.30 -14.54 22.47
CA LEU A 126 1.48 -15.07 23.57
C LEU A 126 1.69 -16.57 23.80
N VAL A 127 1.98 -17.32 22.72
CA VAL A 127 2.18 -18.77 22.79
C VAL A 127 3.62 -19.15 23.17
N ASN A 128 4.62 -18.36 22.76
CA ASN A 128 6.04 -18.56 23.10
C ASN A 128 6.60 -17.29 23.78
N PRO A 129 6.42 -17.13 25.11
CA PRO A 129 6.84 -15.95 25.85
C PRO A 129 8.37 -15.78 25.97
#